data_AF-A0A2N5YNV4-F1
#
_entry.id   AF-A0A2N5YNV4-F1
#
_cell.length_a   1.000
_cell.length_b   1.000
_cell.length_c   1.000
_cell.angle_alpha   90.00
_cell.angle_beta   90.00
_cell.angle_gamma   90.00
#
_symmetry.space_group_name_H-M   'P 1'
#
loop_
_entity.id
_entity.type
_entity.pdbx_description
1 polymer ?
#
loop_
_entity_poly.entity_id
_entity_poly.type
_entity_poly.pdbx_seq_one_letter_code
_entity_poly.pdbx_strand_id
1 'polypeptide(L)' 'WDFNNTKPFYGKISPGCKLCGEGDWSCLFLTGKCNTNCFYCPSEQTEAGIPQTQGMEFASVNDYNGYLKWAEFKGISIT' A
#
# COMPACT_ATOMS: atom_id res chain seq x y z
N TRP A 1 0.15 3.21 23.04
CA TRP A 1 0.65 4.58 23.10
C TRP A 1 1.44 4.91 21.84
N ASP A 2 0.83 4.58 20.70
CA ASP A 2 1.32 4.80 19.33
C ASP A 2 0.08 4.59 18.43
N PHE A 3 0.06 5.21 17.25
CA PHE A 3 -1.12 5.44 16.38
C PHE A 3 -2.41 4.65 16.73
N ASN A 4 -3.34 5.30 17.43
CA ASN A 4 -4.65 4.79 17.87
C ASN A 4 -4.65 3.44 18.64
N ASN A 5 -3.51 2.96 19.12
CA ASN A 5 -3.34 1.66 19.80
C ASN A 5 -3.75 0.43 18.97
N THR A 6 -3.80 0.55 17.64
CA THR A 6 -4.22 -0.54 16.74
C THR A 6 -3.07 -1.29 16.08
N LYS A 7 -1.84 -0.76 16.16
CA LYS A 7 -0.66 -1.31 15.48
C LYS A 7 0.28 -1.98 16.49
N PRO A 8 0.61 -3.28 16.35
CA PRO A 8 1.63 -3.94 17.17
C PRO A 8 3.03 -3.36 16.91
N PHE A 9 3.82 -3.15 17.96
CA PHE A 9 5.21 -2.69 17.86
C PHE A 9 6.03 -3.17 19.07
N TYR A 10 7.35 -3.21 18.91
CA TYR A 10 8.30 -3.42 20.01
C TYR A 10 9.16 -2.16 20.20
N GLY A 11 9.19 -1.60 21.40
CA GLY A 11 9.88 -0.34 21.69
C GLY A 11 9.12 0.88 21.18
N LYS A 12 9.30 1.24 19.90
CA LYS A 12 8.64 2.39 19.25
C LYS A 12 8.16 2.02 17.85
N ILE A 13 7.03 2.57 17.40
CA ILE A 13 6.60 2.39 16.03
C ILE A 13 7.60 3.02 15.04
N SER A 14 7.76 2.41 13.87
CA SER A 14 8.63 2.94 12.82
C SER A 14 8.03 4.22 12.22
N PRO A 15 8.86 5.13 11.67
CA PRO A 15 8.37 6.34 11.00
C PRO A 15 7.34 6.05 9.89
N GLY A 16 7.57 5.02 9.07
CA GLY A 16 6.63 4.63 8.01
C GLY A 16 5.27 4.17 8.57
N CYS A 17 5.26 3.43 9.68
CA CYS A 17 4.02 3.02 10.32
C CYS A 17 3.25 4.21 10.96
N LYS A 18 3.93 5.29 11.35
CA LYS A 18 3.29 6.56 11.74
C LYS A 18 2.62 7.22 10.54
N LEU A 19 3.37 7.44 9.46
CA LEU A 19 2.86 8.02 8.22
C LEU A 19 1.65 7.24 7.67
N CYS A 20 1.72 5.91 7.67
CA CYS A 20 0.61 5.06 7.27
C CYS A 20 -0.61 5.20 8.17
N GLY A 21 -0.42 5.40 9.48
CA GLY A 21 -1.51 5.75 10.37
C GLY A 21 -2.13 7.09 9.98
N GLU A 22 -1.31 8.11 9.81
CA GLU A 22 -1.72 9.50 9.53
C GLU A 22 -2.43 9.69 8.18
N GLY A 23 -2.38 8.68 7.30
CA GLY A 23 -2.95 8.74 5.95
C GLY A 23 -1.96 9.23 4.89
N ASP A 24 -0.70 9.44 5.28
CA ASP A 24 0.37 9.98 4.43
C ASP A 24 1.16 8.87 3.69
N TRP A 25 0.56 7.70 3.51
CA TRP A 25 1.19 6.54 2.86
C TRP A 25 0.29 5.92 1.79
N SER A 26 0.85 5.71 0.59
CA SER A 26 0.17 5.01 -0.51
C SER A 26 0.61 3.55 -0.62
N CYS A 27 -0.32 2.64 -0.85
CA CYS A 27 -0.03 1.24 -1.14
C CYS A 27 -0.38 0.96 -2.60
N LEU A 28 0.63 0.84 -3.47
CA LEU A 28 0.45 0.47 -4.88
C LEU A 28 0.57 -1.04 -5.04
N PHE A 29 -0.48 -1.67 -5.56
CA PHE A 29 -0.43 -3.06 -6.01
C PHE A 29 -0.08 -3.06 -7.49
N LEU A 30 1.08 -3.58 -7.87
CA LEU A 30 1.52 -3.63 -9.26
C LEU A 30 0.72 -4.64 -10.07
N THR A 31 0.37 -5.75 -9.44
CA THR A 31 -0.39 -6.83 -10.05
C THR A 31 -1.28 -7.52 -9.03
N GLY A 32 -2.45 -7.97 -9.48
CA GLY A 32 -3.31 -8.87 -8.72
C GLY A 32 -2.96 -10.34 -8.89
N LYS A 33 -1.84 -10.68 -9.57
CA LYS A 33 -1.43 -12.07 -9.85
C LYS A 33 -0.25 -12.50 -9.01
N CYS A 34 -0.45 -13.56 -8.24
CA CYS A 34 0.60 -14.22 -7.47
C CYS A 34 0.79 -15.65 -7.97
N ASN A 35 2.03 -16.09 -8.12
CA ASN A 35 2.37 -17.45 -8.55
C ASN A 35 2.59 -18.42 -7.37
N THR A 36 2.24 -18.00 -6.15
CA THR A 36 2.33 -18.82 -4.95
C THR A 36 0.96 -19.34 -4.52
N ASN A 37 0.94 -20.41 -3.73
CA ASN A 37 -0.29 -21.02 -3.20
C ASN A 37 -0.22 -21.15 -1.68
N CYS A 38 0.00 -20.03 -1.01
CA CYS A 38 0.16 -20.01 0.45
C CYS A 38 -1.14 -20.43 1.15
N PHE A 39 -1.06 -21.38 2.08
CA PHE A 39 -2.22 -21.86 2.86
C PHE A 39 -2.88 -20.77 3.72
N TYR A 40 -2.15 -19.67 3.97
CA TYR A 40 -2.59 -18.52 4.75
C TYR A 40 -2.98 -17.32 3.89
N CYS A 41 -2.95 -17.44 2.56
CA CYS A 41 -3.32 -16.31 1.70
C CYS A 41 -4.82 -16.01 1.89
N PRO A 42 -5.18 -14.78 2.31
CA PRO A 42 -6.57 -14.47 2.61
C PRO A 42 -7.42 -14.24 1.35
N SER A 43 -6.80 -14.18 0.16
CA SER A 43 -7.47 -13.83 -1.10
C SER A 43 -6.78 -14.48 -2.29
N GLU A 44 -7.56 -14.89 -3.30
CA GLU A 44 -7.02 -15.37 -4.57
C GLU A 44 -6.44 -14.21 -5.39
N GLN A 45 -5.30 -14.47 -6.03
CA GLN A 45 -4.57 -13.49 -6.83
C GLN A 45 -4.24 -14.10 -8.20
N THR A 46 -5.23 -14.18 -9.07
CA THR A 46 -5.15 -14.88 -10.38
C THR A 46 -5.00 -13.93 -11.57
N GLU A 47 -5.50 -12.71 -11.44
CA GLU A 47 -5.59 -11.74 -12.53
C GLU A 47 -4.46 -10.71 -12.45
N ALA A 48 -3.76 -10.50 -13.56
CA ALA A 48 -2.62 -9.56 -13.56
C ALA A 48 -3.06 -8.13 -13.25
N GLY A 49 -4.17 -7.68 -13.86
CA GLY A 49 -4.68 -6.32 -13.73
C GLY A 49 -3.68 -5.25 -14.21
N ILE A 50 -3.99 -4.00 -13.90
CA ILE A 50 -3.05 -2.88 -13.99
C ILE A 50 -2.77 -2.31 -12.59
N PRO A 51 -1.65 -1.59 -12.38
CA PRO A 51 -1.29 -1.09 -11.07
C PRO A 51 -2.41 -0.24 -10.45
N GLN A 52 -2.71 -0.46 -9.17
CA GLN A 52 -3.87 0.16 -8.53
C GLN A 52 -3.65 0.46 -7.04
N THR A 53 -4.38 1.46 -6.53
CA THR A 53 -4.50 1.79 -5.11
C THR A 53 -5.88 2.35 -4.81
N GLN A 54 -6.48 2.00 -3.67
CA GLN A 54 -7.76 2.57 -3.21
C GLN A 54 -8.88 2.58 -4.28
N GLY A 55 -8.93 1.57 -5.16
CA GLY A 55 -9.92 1.47 -6.24
C GLY A 55 -9.64 2.36 -7.47
N MET A 56 -8.47 3.00 -7.54
CA MET A 56 -7.99 3.73 -8.71
C MET A 56 -6.92 2.93 -9.43
N GLU A 57 -6.99 2.93 -10.75
CA GLU A 57 -6.04 2.27 -11.64
C GLU A 57 -5.08 3.28 -12.29
N PHE A 58 -3.84 2.86 -12.52
CA PHE A 58 -2.80 3.69 -13.09
C PHE A 58 -2.17 3.00 -14.31
N ALA A 59 -2.58 3.43 -15.50
CA ALA A 59 -2.03 2.92 -16.76
C ALA A 59 -0.60 3.45 -17.03
N SER A 60 -0.18 4.53 -16.34
CA SER A 60 1.15 5.08 -16.46
C SER A 60 1.75 5.48 -15.11
N VAL A 61 3.08 5.44 -15.05
CA VAL A 61 3.85 5.93 -13.89
C VAL A 61 3.62 7.42 -13.65
N ASN A 62 3.35 8.19 -14.71
CA ASN A 62 3.10 9.63 -14.60
C ASN A 62 1.78 9.92 -13.88
N ASP A 63 0.74 9.12 -14.13
CA ASP A 63 -0.55 9.26 -13.45
C ASP A 63 -0.40 8.96 -11.96
N TYR A 64 0.33 7.89 -11.62
CA TYR A 64 0.61 7.56 -10.23
C TYR A 64 1.46 8.64 -9.54
N ASN A 65 2.49 9.17 -10.22
CA ASN A 65 3.28 10.29 -9.71
C ASN A 65 2.44 11.56 -9.50
N GLY A 66 1.50 11.84 -10.40
CA GLY A 66 0.55 12.94 -10.27
C GLY A 66 -0.34 12.76 -9.05
N TYR A 67 -0.86 11.56 -8.85
CA TYR A 67 -1.63 11.19 -7.67
C TYR A 67 -0.83 11.33 -6.37
N LEU A 68 0.43 10.86 -6.35
CA LEU A 68 1.32 11.01 -5.18
C LEU A 68 1.53 12.47 -4.79
N LYS A 69 1.73 13.34 -5.78
CA LYS A 69 1.91 14.78 -5.55
C LYS A 69 0.63 15.46 -5.10
N TRP A 70 -0.50 15.13 -5.73
CA TRP A 70 -1.80 15.70 -5.40
C TRP A 70 -2.25 15.36 -3.98
N ALA A 71 -2.03 14.13 -3.54
CA ALA A 71 -2.37 13.66 -2.19
C ALA A 71 -1.28 13.94 -1.15
N GLU A 72 -0.17 14.58 -1.54
CA GLU A 72 0.98 14.90 -0.67
C GLU A 72 1.53 13.71 0.13
N PHE A 73 1.47 12.51 -0.45
CA PHE A 73 1.97 11.29 0.22
C PHE A 73 3.49 11.40 0.51
N LYS A 74 3.89 10.92 1.69
CA LYS A 74 5.28 10.97 2.19
C LYS A 74 5.99 9.63 2.13
N GLY A 75 5.27 8.56 1.79
CA GLY A 75 5.83 7.23 1.61
C GLY A 75 4.95 6.34 0.75
N ILE A 76 5.55 5.31 0.18
CA ILE A 76 4.88 4.33 -0.67
C ILE A 76 5.32 2.92 -0.30
N SER A 77 4.38 1.98 -0.40
CA SER A 77 4.66 0.55 -0.52
C SER A 77 4.31 0.12 -1.94
N ILE A 78 5.14 -0.72 -2.52
CA ILE A 78 4.90 -1.35 -3.82
C ILE A 78 4.83 -2.85 -3.56
N THR A 79 3.70 -3.46 -3.92
CA THR A 79 3.41 -4.88 -3.68
C THR A 79 3.08 -5.57 -5.00
#